data_AF-A0A9E0KBL7-F1
#
_entry.id   AF-A0A9E0KBL7-F1
#
_cell.length_a   1.000
_cell.length_b   1.000
_cell.length_c   1.000
_cell.angle_alpha   90.00
_cell.angle_beta   90.00
_cell.angle_gamma   90.00
#
_symmetry.space_group_name_H-M   'P 1'
#
loop_
_entity.id
_entity.type
_entity.pdbx_description
1 polymer ?
#
loop_
_entity_poly.entity_id
_entity_poly.type
_entity_poly.pdbx_seq_one_letter_code
_entity_poly.pdbx_strand_id
1 'polypeptide(L)'
;MKRIQLVLNAGSATLKFECFSLEHAEPEALVRGLIDGVGKAQATIKLKTPAGETLVQRPLADSSHASALRAVFELARERDWGLEAVVHRVVHGGALFDGPVVLDDAKIARLRELAPLAPLHQPVALAAIEAVSEVAPGVVQIACFDTAFHIPQDPLATRFGLARRWHDAGVRRYGFHGLSY
;
A
#
# COMPACT_ATOMS: atom_id res chain seq x y z
N MET A 1 -15.75 -6.50 18.98
CA MET A 1 -14.99 -6.14 17.78
C MET A 1 -13.49 -6.20 18.05
N LYS A 2 -12.79 -7.18 17.46
CA LYS A 2 -11.32 -7.30 17.53
C LYS A 2 -10.68 -6.17 16.73
N ARG A 3 -9.72 -5.43 17.30
CA ARG A 3 -9.04 -4.33 16.60
C ARG A 3 -7.98 -4.88 15.64
N ILE A 4 -7.99 -4.37 14.42
CA ILE A 4 -7.07 -4.80 13.37
C ILE A 4 -6.42 -3.63 12.63
N GLN A 5 -5.25 -3.92 12.07
CA GLN A 5 -4.62 -3.12 11.02
C GLN A 5 -4.69 -3.87 9.69
N LEU A 6 -5.06 -3.19 8.61
CA LEU A 6 -5.06 -3.73 7.25
C LEU A 6 -3.83 -3.23 6.51
N VAL A 7 -2.99 -4.14 6.02
CA VAL A 7 -1.84 -3.79 5.18
C VAL A 7 -2.20 -4.07 3.73
N LEU A 8 -1.97 -3.10 2.84
CA LEU A 8 -2.29 -3.15 1.42
C LEU A 8 -1.04 -3.00 0.55
N ASN A 9 -0.96 -3.82 -0.49
CA ASN A 9 0.01 -3.70 -1.56
C ASN A 9 -0.72 -3.81 -2.91
N ALA A 10 -1.00 -2.64 -3.49
CA ALA A 10 -1.69 -2.51 -4.76
C ALA A 10 -0.70 -2.61 -5.93
N GLY A 11 -0.95 -3.54 -6.84
CA GLY A 11 -0.31 -3.67 -8.13
C GLY A 11 -1.30 -3.42 -9.26
N SER A 12 -0.83 -3.32 -10.50
CA SER A 12 -1.65 -2.91 -11.65
C SER A 12 -2.90 -3.75 -11.90
N ALA A 13 -2.87 -5.03 -11.53
CA ALA A 13 -4.01 -5.94 -11.66
C ALA A 13 -4.26 -6.80 -10.40
N THR A 14 -3.56 -6.50 -9.30
CA THR A 14 -3.67 -7.29 -8.07
C THR A 14 -3.73 -6.38 -6.86
N LEU A 15 -4.47 -6.76 -5.83
CA LEU A 15 -4.41 -6.16 -4.51
C LEU A 15 -4.09 -7.25 -3.51
N LYS A 16 -2.84 -7.25 -3.01
CA LYS A 16 -2.44 -8.11 -1.90
C LYS A 16 -2.77 -7.39 -0.60
N PHE A 17 -3.28 -8.13 0.37
CA PHE A 17 -3.57 -7.57 1.69
C PHE A 17 -3.31 -8.57 2.81
N GLU A 18 -3.06 -8.07 4.01
CA GLU A 18 -2.93 -8.87 5.22
C GLU A 18 -3.55 -8.12 6.38
N CYS A 19 -4.29 -8.82 7.23
CA CYS A 19 -4.90 -8.24 8.43
C CYS A 19 -4.10 -8.68 9.66
N PHE A 20 -3.76 -7.73 10.52
CA PHE A 20 -3.05 -8.00 11.77
C PHE A 20 -3.92 -7.62 12.97
N SER A 21 -3.95 -8.48 13.98
CA SER A 21 -4.57 -8.20 15.28
C SER A 21 -3.73 -7.21 16.08
N LEU A 22 -4.37 -6.24 16.71
CA LEU A 22 -3.73 -5.26 17.60
C LEU A 22 -4.08 -5.48 19.09
N GLU A 23 -4.52 -6.68 19.44
CA GLU A 23 -4.85 -7.07 20.81
C GLU A 23 -3.61 -7.35 21.68
N HIS A 24 -2.45 -7.51 21.04
CA HIS A 24 -1.17 -7.81 21.67
C HIS A 24 -0.13 -6.75 21.30
N ALA A 25 0.97 -6.70 22.07
CA ALA A 25 2.06 -5.76 21.82
C ALA A 25 2.72 -5.96 20.45
N GLU A 26 2.82 -7.22 20.01
CA GLU A 26 3.26 -7.56 18.66
C GLU A 26 2.05 -7.86 17.77
N PRO A 27 2.01 -7.31 16.54
CA PRO A 27 0.92 -7.60 15.60
C PRO A 27 0.87 -9.07 15.20
N GLU A 28 -0.28 -9.72 15.39
CA GLU A 28 -0.50 -11.12 15.01
C GLU A 28 -1.20 -11.18 13.64
N ALA A 29 -0.60 -11.84 12.65
CA ALA A 29 -1.23 -12.03 11.35
C ALA A 29 -2.50 -12.91 11.47
N LEU A 30 -3.64 -12.40 11.02
CA LEU A 30 -4.92 -13.11 11.06
C LEU A 30 -5.22 -13.82 9.75
N VAL A 31 -5.05 -13.12 8.63
CA VAL A 31 -5.36 -13.64 7.29
C VAL A 31 -4.53 -12.94 6.22
N ARG A 32 -4.22 -13.70 5.17
CA ARG A 32 -3.57 -13.22 3.94
C ARG A 32 -4.55 -13.26 2.78
N GLY A 33 -4.66 -12.13 2.09
CA GLY A 33 -5.58 -11.90 1.01
C GLY A 33 -4.89 -11.58 -0.30
N LEU A 34 -5.49 -12.06 -1.39
CA LEU A 34 -5.16 -11.68 -2.75
C LEU A 34 -6.45 -11.43 -3.51
N ILE A 35 -6.56 -10.24 -4.08
CA ILE A 35 -7.48 -9.97 -5.17
C ILE A 35 -6.67 -9.95 -6.46
N ASP A 36 -7.06 -10.78 -7.42
CA ASP A 36 -6.43 -10.86 -8.74
C ASP A 36 -7.46 -10.54 -9.82
N GLY A 37 -7.01 -9.96 -10.92
CA GLY A 37 -7.85 -9.55 -12.04
C GLY A 37 -8.49 -8.16 -11.88
N VAL A 38 -7.92 -7.29 -11.05
CA VAL A 38 -8.37 -5.89 -10.94
C VAL A 38 -8.17 -5.20 -12.31
N GLY A 39 -9.18 -4.47 -12.78
CA GLY A 39 -9.21 -3.82 -14.09
C GLY A 39 -9.34 -4.78 -15.29
N LYS A 40 -9.51 -6.08 -15.06
CA LYS A 40 -9.70 -7.09 -16.13
C LYS A 40 -11.18 -7.45 -16.30
N ALA A 41 -11.46 -8.46 -17.15
CA ALA A 41 -12.82 -8.96 -17.39
C ALA A 41 -13.50 -9.52 -16.13
N GLN A 42 -12.73 -10.13 -15.22
CA GLN A 42 -13.22 -10.67 -13.96
C GLN A 42 -12.13 -10.60 -12.90
N ALA A 43 -12.50 -10.18 -11.69
CA ALA A 43 -11.65 -10.23 -10.52
C ALA A 43 -12.09 -11.36 -9.57
N THR A 44 -11.14 -11.92 -8.83
CA THR A 44 -11.38 -12.93 -7.81
C THR A 44 -10.72 -12.53 -6.51
N ILE A 45 -11.33 -12.92 -5.40
CA ILE A 45 -10.76 -12.75 -4.06
C ILE A 45 -10.42 -14.12 -3.48
N LYS A 46 -9.22 -14.22 -2.90
CA LYS A 46 -8.75 -15.39 -2.17
C LYS A 46 -8.24 -14.97 -0.80
N LEU A 47 -8.71 -15.64 0.25
CA LEU A 47 -8.29 -15.41 1.63
C LEU A 47 -7.73 -16.72 2.22
N LYS A 48 -6.61 -16.62 2.92
CA LYS A 48 -5.95 -17.75 3.58
C LYS A 48 -5.62 -17.43 5.03
N THR A 49 -5.55 -18.45 5.88
CA THR A 49 -4.91 -18.36 7.20
C THR A 49 -3.39 -18.20 7.05
N PRO A 50 -2.65 -17.78 8.09
CA PRO A 50 -1.19 -17.75 8.08
C PRO A 50 -0.56 -19.13 7.80
N ALA A 51 -1.24 -20.20 8.22
CA ALA A 51 -0.86 -21.60 7.95
C ALA A 51 -1.13 -22.04 6.49
N GLY A 52 -1.79 -21.20 5.68
CA GLY A 52 -2.00 -21.43 4.25
C GLY A 52 -3.33 -22.09 3.87
N GLU A 53 -4.18 -22.40 4.86
CA GLU A 53 -5.54 -22.91 4.63
C GLU A 53 -6.39 -21.85 3.92
N THR A 54 -7.16 -22.26 2.90
CA THR A 54 -8.03 -21.32 2.16
C THR A 54 -9.37 -21.18 2.87
N LEU A 55 -9.69 -19.94 3.29
CA LEU A 55 -10.94 -19.60 3.96
C LEU A 55 -12.02 -19.12 3.00
N VAL A 56 -11.62 -18.37 1.97
CA VAL A 56 -12.53 -17.79 0.97
C VAL A 56 -11.85 -17.89 -0.39
N GLN A 57 -12.60 -18.30 -1.41
CA GLN A 57 -12.20 -18.15 -2.81
C GLN A 57 -13.46 -17.97 -3.66
N ARG A 58 -13.67 -16.76 -4.20
CA ARG A 58 -14.87 -16.45 -5.00
C ARG A 58 -14.60 -15.32 -6.01
N PRO A 59 -15.39 -15.23 -7.10
CA PRO A 59 -15.38 -14.03 -7.94
C PRO A 59 -15.89 -12.80 -7.17
N LEU A 60 -15.43 -11.62 -7.59
CA LEU A 60 -15.99 -10.33 -7.19
C LEU A 60 -17.14 -9.92 -8.12
N ALA A 61 -17.96 -8.96 -7.66
CA ALA A 61 -19.08 -8.43 -8.43
C ALA A 61 -18.62 -7.69 -9.70
N ASP A 62 -17.56 -6.89 -9.55
CA ASP A 62 -16.84 -6.26 -10.65
C ASP A 62 -15.32 -6.22 -10.37
N SER A 63 -14.54 -5.79 -11.35
CA SER A 63 -13.08 -5.76 -11.30
C SER A 63 -12.48 -4.41 -10.90
N SER A 64 -13.26 -3.44 -10.43
CA SER A 64 -12.74 -2.13 -10.00
C SER A 64 -11.93 -2.22 -8.70
N HIS A 65 -11.04 -1.25 -8.48
CA HIS A 65 -10.31 -1.11 -7.20
C HIS A 65 -11.26 -0.85 -6.03
N ALA A 66 -12.34 -0.09 -6.25
CA ALA A 66 -13.35 0.17 -5.24
C ALA A 66 -14.10 -1.10 -4.82
N SER A 67 -14.52 -1.94 -5.77
CA SER A 67 -15.13 -3.26 -5.49
C SER A 67 -14.16 -4.19 -4.75
N ALA A 68 -12.90 -4.21 -5.18
CA ALA A 68 -11.86 -4.98 -4.52
C ALA A 68 -11.71 -4.58 -3.04
N LEU A 69 -11.62 -3.28 -2.76
CA LEU A 69 -11.52 -2.78 -1.38
C LEU A 69 -12.80 -3.04 -0.60
N ARG A 70 -13.99 -2.75 -1.14
CA ARG A 70 -15.27 -3.04 -0.48
C ARG A 70 -15.35 -4.50 -0.02
N ALA A 71 -14.92 -5.44 -0.85
CA ALA A 71 -14.89 -6.86 -0.48
C ALA A 71 -13.96 -7.14 0.72
N VAL A 72 -12.82 -6.44 0.85
CA VAL A 72 -11.94 -6.56 2.02
C VAL A 72 -12.60 -6.01 3.28
N PHE A 73 -13.26 -4.86 3.19
CA PHE A 73 -13.97 -4.24 4.33
C PHE A 73 -15.19 -5.05 4.76
N GLU A 74 -15.93 -5.63 3.81
CA GLU A 74 -17.03 -6.57 4.07
C GLU A 74 -16.52 -7.81 4.83
N LEU A 75 -15.42 -8.41 4.38
CA LEU A 75 -14.81 -9.56 5.06
C LEU A 75 -14.39 -9.26 6.51
N ALA A 76 -13.93 -8.03 6.78
CA ALA A 76 -13.60 -7.57 8.13
C ALA A 76 -14.87 -7.41 8.98
N ARG A 77 -15.93 -6.80 8.44
CA ARG A 77 -17.23 -6.67 9.12
C ARG A 77 -17.86 -8.03 9.45
N GLU A 78 -17.85 -8.97 8.51
CA GLU A 78 -18.36 -10.35 8.70
C GLU A 78 -17.68 -11.08 9.86
N ARG A 79 -16.45 -10.69 10.19
CA ARG A 79 -15.62 -11.31 11.24
C ARG A 79 -15.62 -10.53 12.56
N ASP A 80 -16.47 -9.51 12.69
CA ASP A 80 -16.48 -8.57 13.83
C ASP A 80 -15.09 -7.96 14.08
N TRP A 81 -14.43 -7.50 13.00
CA TRP A 81 -13.14 -6.82 13.06
C TRP A 81 -13.29 -5.30 12.89
N GLY A 82 -12.61 -4.57 13.77
CA GLY A 82 -12.59 -3.13 13.85
C GLY A 82 -11.34 -2.59 13.22
N LEU A 83 -11.48 -1.91 12.10
CA LEU A 83 -10.33 -1.39 11.38
C LEU A 83 -9.85 -0.09 12.01
N GLU A 84 -8.70 -0.14 12.66
CA GLU A 84 -8.05 1.02 13.28
C GLU A 84 -7.26 1.84 12.25
N ALA A 85 -6.55 1.15 11.36
CA ALA A 85 -5.72 1.79 10.34
C ALA A 85 -5.56 0.94 9.09
N VAL A 86 -5.34 1.62 7.96
CA VAL A 86 -4.91 1.02 6.70
C VAL A 86 -3.48 1.48 6.40
N VAL A 87 -2.59 0.53 6.17
CA VAL A 87 -1.18 0.78 5.83
C VAL A 87 -0.98 0.45 4.35
N HIS A 88 -0.52 1.43 3.57
CA HIS A 88 -0.30 1.32 2.14
C HIS A 88 1.19 1.19 1.88
N ARG A 89 1.59 0.14 1.17
CA ARG A 89 2.91 0.12 0.53
C ARG A 89 2.90 1.11 -0.64
N VAL A 90 3.83 2.06 -0.61
CA VAL A 90 4.09 3.03 -1.67
C VAL A 90 5.50 2.83 -2.19
N VAL A 91 5.66 2.67 -3.50
CA VAL A 91 6.98 2.37 -4.09
C VAL A 91 7.95 3.54 -3.96
N HIS A 92 7.49 4.79 -4.09
CA HIS A 92 8.37 5.94 -4.15
C HIS A 92 7.93 7.06 -3.20
N GLY A 93 8.73 7.32 -2.17
CA GLY A 93 8.59 8.47 -1.26
C GLY A 93 9.41 9.70 -1.68
N GLY A 94 10.20 9.57 -2.74
CA GLY A 94 11.08 10.65 -3.21
C GLY A 94 12.20 10.90 -2.21
N ALA A 95 12.69 12.13 -2.18
CA ALA A 95 13.61 12.59 -1.13
C ALA A 95 12.86 13.20 0.08
N LEU A 96 11.53 13.21 0.05
CA LEU A 96 10.68 13.90 1.01
C LEU A 96 10.26 13.01 2.18
N PHE A 97 9.96 11.73 1.89
CA PHE A 97 9.44 10.80 2.89
C PHE A 97 10.50 9.76 3.28
N ASP A 98 11.07 9.94 4.46
CA ASP A 98 12.13 9.11 5.06
C ASP A 98 11.63 8.06 6.06
N GLY A 99 10.31 7.95 6.21
CA GLY A 99 9.68 6.93 7.03
C GLY A 99 8.16 6.86 6.79
N PRO A 100 7.46 6.02 7.56
CA PRO A 100 6.00 5.94 7.52
C PRO A 100 5.35 7.28 7.84
N VAL A 101 4.30 7.66 7.10
CA VAL A 101 3.55 8.90 7.36
C VAL A 101 2.05 8.66 7.43
N VAL A 102 1.39 9.30 8.40
CA VAL A 102 -0.08 9.41 8.41
C VAL A 102 -0.49 10.35 7.30
N LEU A 103 -1.35 9.87 6.40
CA LEU A 103 -1.78 10.58 5.21
C LEU A 103 -2.79 11.68 5.55
N ASP A 104 -2.61 12.81 4.89
CA ASP A 104 -3.57 13.92 4.78
C ASP A 104 -3.57 14.41 3.33
N ASP A 105 -4.47 15.33 2.99
CA ASP A 105 -4.61 15.85 1.62
C ASP A 105 -3.33 16.47 1.08
N ALA A 106 -2.53 17.13 1.93
CA ALA A 106 -1.28 17.75 1.54
C ALA A 106 -0.23 16.70 1.18
N LYS A 107 -0.09 15.64 1.97
CA LYS A 107 0.82 14.52 1.69
C LYS A 107 0.37 13.74 0.46
N ILE A 108 -0.93 13.52 0.28
CA ILE A 108 -1.46 12.88 -0.93
C ILE A 108 -1.14 13.72 -2.17
N ALA A 109 -1.28 15.05 -2.11
CA ALA A 109 -0.88 15.93 -3.21
C ALA A 109 0.62 15.81 -3.54
N ARG A 110 1.50 15.76 -2.53
CA ARG A 110 2.93 15.51 -2.73
C ARG A 110 3.22 14.15 -3.35
N LEU A 111 2.49 13.11 -2.95
CA LEU A 111 2.62 11.79 -3.56
C LEU A 111 2.21 11.78 -5.04
N ARG A 112 1.25 12.62 -5.46
CA ARG A 112 0.89 12.80 -6.88
C ARG A 112 2.04 13.42 -7.68
N GLU A 113 2.75 14.40 -7.12
CA GLU A 113 3.92 15.03 -7.77
C GLU A 113 5.06 14.03 -8.05
N LEU A 114 5.14 12.93 -7.28
CA LEU A 114 6.15 11.89 -7.46
C LEU A 114 5.81 10.86 -8.55
N ALA A 115 4.65 10.96 -9.21
CA ALA A 115 4.24 10.02 -10.26
C ALA A 115 5.28 9.82 -11.37
N PRO A 116 6.00 10.85 -11.86
CA PRO A 116 7.04 10.66 -12.86
C PRO A 116 8.21 9.76 -12.42
N LEU A 117 8.46 9.61 -11.11
CA LEU A 117 9.52 8.75 -10.58
C LEU A 117 9.12 7.27 -10.54
N ALA A 118 7.82 6.97 -10.49
CA ALA A 118 7.29 5.61 -10.48
C ALA A 118 5.97 5.52 -11.26
N PRO A 119 5.97 5.79 -12.58
CA PRO A 119 4.74 6.02 -13.36
C PRO A 119 3.80 4.81 -13.40
N LEU A 120 4.32 3.59 -13.25
CA LEU A 120 3.53 2.37 -13.25
C LEU A 120 3.04 1.94 -11.86
N HIS A 121 3.53 2.56 -10.79
CA HIS A 121 3.26 2.14 -9.41
C HIS A 121 2.59 3.24 -8.58
N GLN A 122 3.03 4.49 -8.72
CA GLN A 122 2.52 5.62 -7.94
C GLN A 122 1.02 5.85 -8.18
N PRO A 123 0.50 5.86 -9.43
CA PRO A 123 -0.93 6.05 -9.66
C PRO A 123 -1.78 4.93 -9.04
N VAL A 124 -1.26 3.69 -9.06
CA VAL A 124 -1.95 2.53 -8.48
C VAL A 124 -2.04 2.64 -6.96
N ALA A 125 -0.96 3.05 -6.29
CA ALA A 125 -0.95 3.26 -4.85
C ALA A 125 -1.92 4.40 -4.44
N LEU A 126 -1.92 5.51 -5.19
CA LEU A 126 -2.82 6.64 -4.97
C LEU A 126 -4.29 6.25 -5.16
N ALA A 127 -4.61 5.50 -6.21
CA ALA A 127 -5.98 5.01 -6.44
C ALA A 127 -6.47 4.13 -5.28
N ALA A 128 -5.59 3.31 -4.69
CA ALA A 128 -5.93 2.51 -3.52
C ALA A 128 -6.18 3.37 -2.26
N ILE A 129 -5.38 4.42 -2.05
CA ILE A 129 -5.58 5.40 -0.96
C ILE A 129 -6.92 6.12 -1.12
N GLU A 130 -7.20 6.62 -2.32
CA GLU A 130 -8.45 7.33 -2.62
C GLU A 130 -9.67 6.41 -2.43
N ALA A 131 -9.60 5.18 -2.92
CA ALA A 131 -10.69 4.22 -2.75
C ALA A 131 -10.91 3.79 -1.29
N VAL A 132 -9.87 3.75 -0.45
CA VAL A 132 -10.04 3.55 1.01
C VAL A 132 -10.76 4.75 1.64
N SER A 133 -10.39 5.99 1.26
CA SER A 133 -11.07 7.20 1.74
C SER A 133 -12.57 7.20 1.39
N GLU A 134 -12.94 6.68 0.22
CA GLU A 134 -14.34 6.56 -0.20
C GLU A 134 -15.12 5.49 0.58
N VAL A 135 -14.50 4.33 0.81
CA VAL A 135 -15.18 3.15 1.40
C VAL A 135 -15.23 3.22 2.93
N ALA A 136 -14.23 3.84 3.56
CA ALA A 136 -14.17 4.00 5.01
C ALA A 136 -13.75 5.43 5.40
N PRO A 137 -14.66 6.41 5.25
CA PRO A 137 -14.39 7.78 5.67
C PRO A 137 -14.01 7.83 7.16
N GLY A 138 -12.84 8.40 7.45
CA GLY A 138 -12.33 8.56 8.82
C GLY A 138 -11.37 7.47 9.31
N VAL A 139 -11.11 6.41 8.53
CA VAL A 139 -10.05 5.46 8.88
C VAL A 139 -8.67 6.12 8.73
N VAL A 140 -7.77 5.88 9.69
CA VAL A 140 -6.40 6.37 9.60
C VAL A 140 -5.68 5.63 8.47
N GLN A 141 -5.12 6.37 7.52
CA GLN A 141 -4.31 5.80 6.45
C GLN A 141 -2.85 6.18 6.63
N ILE A 142 -1.96 5.19 6.49
CA ILE A 142 -0.51 5.35 6.66
C ILE A 142 0.17 4.92 5.37
N ALA A 143 1.08 5.72 4.81
CA ALA A 143 1.92 5.32 3.69
C ALA A 143 3.30 4.89 4.20
N CYS A 144 3.78 3.74 3.76
CA CYS A 144 5.12 3.20 4.01
C CYS A 144 5.88 3.08 2.69
N PHE A 145 7.11 3.59 2.64
CA PHE A 145 7.83 3.78 1.37
C PHE A 145 8.97 2.79 1.17
N ASP A 146 9.02 2.13 0.02
CA ASP A 146 10.14 1.27 -0.37
C ASP A 146 11.48 2.03 -0.47
N THR A 147 11.44 3.35 -0.70
CA THR A 147 12.63 4.21 -0.81
C THR A 147 13.16 4.70 0.54
N ALA A 148 12.34 4.69 1.60
CA ALA A 148 12.66 5.38 2.87
C ALA A 148 13.96 4.87 3.52
N PHE A 149 14.13 3.54 3.60
CA PHE A 149 15.32 2.89 4.17
C PHE A 149 16.64 3.37 3.54
N HIS A 150 16.60 3.75 2.26
CA HIS A 150 17.79 4.10 1.48
C HIS A 150 18.17 5.58 1.57
N ILE A 151 17.33 6.42 2.18
CA ILE A 151 17.57 7.87 2.27
C ILE A 151 18.87 8.22 3.02
N PRO A 152 19.25 7.55 4.12
CA PRO A 152 20.49 7.86 4.84
C PRO A 152 21.80 7.52 4.09
N GLN A 153 21.73 6.98 2.86
CA GLN A 153 22.93 6.64 2.07
C GLN A 153 23.80 7.87 1.76
N ASP A 154 25.11 7.64 1.70
CA ASP A 154 26.10 8.68 1.38
C ASP A 154 25.75 9.40 0.05
N PRO A 155 25.79 10.74 -0.01
CA PRO A 155 25.55 11.48 -1.24
C PRO A 155 26.42 11.02 -2.43
N LEU A 156 27.67 10.59 -2.20
CA LEU A 156 28.55 10.04 -3.22
C LEU A 156 27.99 8.73 -3.80
N ALA A 157 27.37 7.89 -2.97
CA ALA A 157 26.77 6.62 -3.39
C ALA A 157 25.43 6.79 -4.13
N THR A 158 24.75 7.92 -3.94
CA THR A 158 23.45 8.20 -4.57
C THR A 158 23.54 9.05 -5.84
N ARG A 159 24.69 9.69 -6.10
CA ARG A 159 24.92 10.53 -7.29
C ARG A 159 25.34 9.71 -8.50
N PHE A 160 24.92 10.18 -9.68
CA PHE A 160 25.44 9.71 -10.95
C PHE A 160 26.50 10.67 -11.48
N GLY A 161 27.44 10.16 -12.29
CA GLY A 161 28.45 10.94 -13.02
C GLY A 161 27.84 11.75 -14.19
N LEU A 162 26.76 12.47 -13.93
CA LEU A 162 26.03 13.30 -14.87
C LEU A 162 26.16 14.78 -14.49
N ALA A 163 25.81 15.67 -15.42
CA ALA A 163 25.75 17.10 -15.13
C ALA A 163 24.85 17.39 -13.92
N ARG A 164 25.33 18.25 -13.00
CA ARG A 164 24.66 18.59 -11.73
C ARG A 164 23.19 18.97 -11.86
N ARG A 165 22.81 19.65 -12.95
CA ARG A 165 21.41 20.01 -13.24
C ARG A 165 20.43 18.83 -13.18
N TRP A 166 20.88 17.62 -13.53
CA TRP A 166 20.04 16.43 -13.49
C TRP A 166 19.81 15.95 -12.07
N HIS A 167 20.86 15.98 -11.23
CA HIS A 167 20.72 15.71 -9.81
C HIS A 167 19.77 16.70 -9.15
N ASP A 168 19.92 17.99 -9.46
CA ASP A 168 19.08 19.04 -8.89
C ASP A 168 17.62 18.97 -9.39
N ALA A 169 17.40 18.35 -10.57
CA ALA A 169 16.09 17.94 -11.06
C ALA A 169 15.57 16.60 -10.48
N GLY A 170 16.28 16.01 -9.52
CA GLY A 170 15.86 14.79 -8.80
C GLY A 170 16.42 13.47 -9.35
N VAL A 171 17.32 13.48 -10.34
CA VAL A 171 17.96 12.27 -10.86
C VAL A 171 19.04 11.79 -9.89
N ARG A 172 18.73 10.71 -9.15
CA ARG A 172 19.63 10.07 -8.19
C ARG A 172 19.23 8.61 -7.99
N ARG A 173 20.11 7.82 -7.38
CA ARG A 173 19.74 6.50 -6.86
C ARG A 173 18.87 6.69 -5.61
N TYR A 174 17.64 6.20 -5.67
CA TYR A 174 16.72 6.18 -4.52
C TYR A 174 16.76 4.85 -3.77
N GLY A 175 16.92 3.72 -4.47
CA GLY A 175 16.79 2.39 -3.88
C GLY A 175 15.32 1.97 -3.67
N PHE A 176 15.06 0.66 -3.65
CA PHE A 176 13.72 0.08 -3.50
C PHE A 176 13.77 -1.13 -2.56
N HIS A 177 12.61 -1.71 -2.27
CA HIS A 177 12.47 -2.84 -1.33
C HIS A 177 12.94 -2.53 0.10
N GLY A 178 13.01 -1.25 0.48
CA GLY A 178 13.42 -0.81 1.82
C GLY A 178 12.57 -1.34 2.96
N LEU A 179 11.30 -1.69 2.72
CA LEU A 179 10.43 -2.32 3.72
C LEU A 179 10.81 -3.77 4.05
N SER A 180 11.74 -4.36 3.31
CA SER A 180 12.25 -5.71 3.54
C SER A 180 13.64 -5.74 4.17
N TYR A 181 14.37 -4.63 4.17
CA TYR A 181 15.68 -4.49 4.80
C TYR A 181 15.53 -4.10 6.26
#